data_AF-A0A1H2N3B5-F1
#
_entry.id   AF-A0A1H2N3B5-F1
#
_cell.length_a   1.000
_cell.length_b   1.000
_cell.length_c   1.000
_cell.angle_alpha   90.00
_cell.angle_beta   90.00
_cell.angle_gamma   90.00
#
_symmetry.space_group_name_H-M   'P 1'
#
loop_
_entity.id
_entity.type
_entity.pdbx_description
1 polymer ?
#
loop_
_entity_poly.entity_id
_entity_poly.type
_entity_poly.pdbx_seq_one_letter_code
_entity_poly.pdbx_strand_id
1 'polypeptide(L)'
;MPQTQRLFSLRRPGRRLRHGGRIVMCRTADWIRYPLDKITPVLMRKIVNGITWTSPIRSKGAIRLVTSLLTQAVNDELILRNPSNSIPPTRVTKREIDPFSREEADVLIGKVYEVTSGLQSIYACFFEFSFYTGMRPGEAMALRWSEVDTRSRRAKVCRIRLYGKIKERTKTKVSREVLLNDRALQALEKARLLTAARSDYVFAPEGSGERSELYIRSETGAKRYWLTALRKSGMRYRRMYDTRHTYATMCLMSGMNPAFIAAQLGHSVQVLLSTYAKWISSPSDFAELDKLDLPKNGTKLVLESR
;
A
#
# COMPACT_ATOMS: atom_id res chain seq x y z
N MET A 1 -30.33 2.18 -44.98
CA MET A 1 -29.63 1.19 -44.13
C MET A 1 -29.00 1.92 -42.95
N PRO A 2 -29.43 1.66 -41.69
CA PRO A 2 -28.93 2.40 -40.55
C PRO A 2 -27.69 1.72 -39.95
N GLN A 3 -26.56 2.44 -39.91
CA GLN A 3 -25.34 2.00 -39.25
C GLN A 3 -25.51 2.07 -37.73
N THR A 4 -25.21 0.95 -37.08
CA THR A 4 -25.44 0.66 -35.67
C THR A 4 -24.44 1.43 -34.79
N GLN A 5 -24.89 2.47 -34.09
CA GLN A 5 -24.12 3.08 -32.99
C GLN A 5 -24.03 2.09 -31.81
N ARG A 6 -22.90 1.41 -31.65
CA ARG A 6 -22.64 0.61 -30.45
C ARG A 6 -22.20 1.52 -29.30
N LEU A 7 -23.14 1.84 -28.41
CA LEU A 7 -22.90 2.54 -27.15
C LEU A 7 -22.22 1.60 -26.14
N PHE A 8 -20.95 1.84 -25.83
CA PHE A 8 -20.27 1.20 -24.71
C PHE A 8 -20.68 1.87 -23.38
N SER A 9 -21.67 1.30 -22.72
CA SER A 9 -22.07 1.64 -21.35
C SER A 9 -21.19 0.89 -20.33
N LEU A 10 -20.09 1.51 -19.89
CA LEU A 10 -19.34 1.03 -18.71
C LEU A 10 -19.92 1.63 -17.42
N ARG A 11 -21.03 1.07 -16.92
CA ARG A 11 -21.48 1.32 -15.54
C ARG A 11 -20.49 0.67 -14.56
N ARG A 12 -19.63 1.48 -13.94
CA ARG A 12 -18.93 1.07 -12.71
C ARG A 12 -19.85 1.33 -11.49
N PRO A 13 -20.05 0.37 -10.59
CA PRO A 13 -20.78 0.62 -9.34
C PRO A 13 -19.88 1.41 -8.38
N GLY A 14 -20.04 2.74 -8.36
CA GLY A 14 -19.38 3.65 -7.42
C GLY A 14 -20.22 3.85 -6.15
N ARG A 15 -19.58 3.76 -4.98
CA ARG A 15 -20.21 4.05 -3.68
C ARG A 15 -20.75 5.49 -3.64
N ARG A 16 -21.99 5.66 -3.20
CA ARG A 16 -22.51 6.94 -2.71
C ARG A 16 -21.86 7.24 -1.35
N LEU A 17 -21.04 8.26 -1.28
CA LEU A 17 -20.65 8.87 -0.01
C LEU A 17 -21.34 10.24 0.06
N ARG A 18 -22.30 10.37 0.98
CA ARG A 18 -22.93 11.64 1.35
C ARG A 18 -22.04 12.35 2.36
N HIS A 19 -21.54 13.53 2.02
CA HIS A 19 -21.27 14.64 2.96
C HIS A 19 -21.13 15.93 2.14
N GLY A 20 -21.90 16.97 2.49
CA GLY A 20 -21.66 18.35 2.06
C GLY A 20 -21.87 18.66 0.57
N GLY A 21 -23.09 18.49 0.06
CA GLY A 21 -23.68 19.44 -0.91
C GLY A 21 -23.15 19.57 -2.35
N ARG A 22 -22.01 19.02 -2.76
CA ARG A 22 -21.62 18.98 -4.19
C ARG A 22 -20.88 17.70 -4.57
N ILE A 23 -21.60 16.81 -5.25
CA ILE A 23 -21.02 15.67 -5.96
C ILE A 23 -20.36 16.23 -7.23
N VAL A 24 -19.07 16.54 -7.17
CA VAL A 24 -18.26 16.59 -8.41
C VAL A 24 -17.86 15.16 -8.72
N MET A 25 -18.84 14.37 -9.16
CA MET A 25 -18.51 13.25 -10.05
C MET A 25 -17.84 13.92 -11.23
N CYS A 26 -16.58 13.58 -11.48
CA CYS A 26 -15.99 13.78 -12.79
C CYS A 26 -16.94 13.07 -13.74
N ARG A 27 -17.85 13.82 -14.37
CA ARG A 27 -18.76 13.31 -15.37
C ARG A 27 -17.83 12.91 -16.51
N THR A 28 -17.48 11.64 -16.54
CA THR A 28 -16.97 10.94 -17.74
C THR A 28 -17.91 11.14 -18.94
N ALA A 29 -19.10 11.73 -18.74
CA ALA A 29 -20.10 12.06 -19.74
C ALA A 29 -19.68 13.09 -20.79
N ASP A 30 -18.72 14.00 -20.53
CA ASP A 30 -18.37 15.01 -21.54
C ASP A 30 -17.50 14.45 -22.68
N TRP A 31 -16.79 13.35 -22.42
CA TRP A 31 -15.95 12.66 -23.40
C TRP A 31 -16.74 11.76 -24.35
N ILE A 32 -17.85 11.20 -23.85
CA ILE A 32 -18.68 10.21 -24.56
C ILE A 32 -19.41 10.83 -25.77
N ARG A 33 -19.44 12.15 -25.88
CA ARG A 33 -20.15 12.86 -26.95
C ARG A 33 -19.28 13.22 -28.17
N TYR A 34 -17.97 13.02 -28.09
CA TYR A 34 -17.07 13.33 -29.21
C TYR A 34 -16.70 12.07 -29.99
N PRO A 35 -16.89 12.05 -31.31
CA PRO A 35 -16.29 11.05 -32.17
C PRO A 35 -14.77 10.98 -31.94
N LEU A 36 -14.20 9.78 -31.97
CA LEU A 36 -12.81 9.55 -31.57
C LEU A 36 -11.81 10.33 -32.45
N ASP A 37 -12.12 10.43 -33.74
CA ASP A 37 -11.38 11.17 -34.77
C ASP A 37 -11.41 12.69 -34.57
N LYS A 38 -12.37 13.22 -33.79
CA LYS A 38 -12.49 14.64 -33.45
C LYS A 38 -11.81 15.02 -32.14
N ILE A 39 -11.24 14.06 -31.41
CA ILE A 39 -10.51 14.34 -30.18
C ILE A 39 -9.16 14.96 -30.52
N THR A 40 -9.02 16.26 -30.28
CA THR A 40 -7.77 17.01 -30.54
C THR A 40 -7.01 17.33 -29.24
N PRO A 41 -5.68 17.56 -29.30
CA PRO A 41 -4.92 18.01 -28.13
C PRO A 41 -5.43 19.31 -27.49
N VAL A 42 -6.07 20.18 -28.26
CA VAL A 42 -6.69 21.42 -27.75
C VAL A 42 -7.92 21.10 -26.92
N LEU A 43 -8.81 20.23 -27.42
CA LEU A 43 -9.99 19.77 -26.68
C LEU A 43 -9.58 19.08 -25.37
N MET A 44 -8.56 18.21 -25.43
CA MET A 44 -8.00 17.54 -24.26
C MET A 44 -7.56 18.53 -23.18
N ARG A 45 -6.77 19.55 -23.56
CA ARG A 45 -6.30 20.59 -22.64
C ARG A 45 -7.46 21.38 -22.04
N LYS A 46 -8.45 21.74 -22.86
CA LYS A 46 -9.67 22.42 -22.39
C LYS A 46 -10.41 21.60 -21.34
N ILE A 47 -10.60 20.30 -21.57
CA ILE A 47 -11.30 19.43 -20.62
C ILE A 47 -10.48 19.26 -19.33
N VAL A 48 -9.19 18.96 -19.44
CA VAL A 48 -8.31 18.75 -18.27
C VAL A 48 -8.26 20.00 -17.38
N ASN A 49 -8.16 21.19 -17.99
CA ASN A 49 -8.14 22.46 -17.27
C ASN A 49 -9.51 22.89 -16.75
N GLY A 50 -10.60 22.46 -17.41
CA GLY A 50 -11.97 22.72 -16.95
C GLY A 50 -12.40 21.87 -15.76
N ILE A 51 -11.66 20.82 -15.41
CA ILE A 51 -11.96 19.97 -14.25
C ILE A 51 -11.27 20.53 -13.01
N THR A 52 -12.05 20.80 -11.96
CA THR A 52 -11.51 21.07 -10.63
C THR A 52 -11.07 19.75 -9.98
N TRP A 53 -9.77 19.47 -10.03
CA TRP A 53 -9.20 18.25 -9.47
C TRP A 53 -9.04 18.35 -7.96
N THR A 54 -9.49 17.33 -7.23
CA THR A 54 -9.29 17.26 -5.77
C THR A 54 -7.84 17.03 -5.36
N SER A 55 -7.00 16.46 -6.25
CA SER A 55 -5.56 16.34 -6.02
C SER A 55 -4.78 16.08 -7.33
N PRO A 56 -3.49 16.48 -7.40
CA PRO A 56 -2.63 16.22 -8.55
C PRO A 56 -2.52 14.73 -8.91
N ILE A 57 -2.54 13.84 -7.90
CA ILE A 57 -2.47 12.38 -8.12
C ILE A 57 -3.73 11.87 -8.85
N ARG A 58 -4.91 12.37 -8.50
CA ARG A 58 -6.16 11.97 -9.19
C ARG A 58 -6.18 12.48 -10.62
N SER A 59 -5.73 13.72 -10.85
CA SER A 59 -5.56 14.28 -12.20
C SER A 59 -4.62 13.41 -13.04
N LYS A 60 -3.41 13.14 -12.54
CA LYS A 60 -2.42 12.27 -13.19
C LYS A 60 -3.00 10.89 -13.52
N GLY A 61 -3.72 10.27 -12.57
CA GLY A 61 -4.33 8.96 -12.76
C GLY A 61 -5.42 8.95 -13.84
N ALA A 62 -6.28 9.97 -13.86
CA ALA A 62 -7.31 10.12 -14.86
C ALA A 62 -6.73 10.35 -16.26
N ILE A 63 -5.76 11.28 -16.39
CA ILE A 63 -5.06 11.54 -17.65
C ILE A 63 -4.39 10.26 -18.16
N ARG A 64 -3.68 9.52 -17.30
CA ARG A 64 -3.02 8.27 -17.69
C ARG A 64 -3.99 7.22 -18.21
N LEU A 65 -5.19 7.13 -17.63
CA LEU A 65 -6.22 6.21 -18.09
C LEU A 65 -6.72 6.61 -19.48
N VAL A 66 -6.99 7.89 -19.71
CA VAL A 66 -7.41 8.39 -21.03
C VAL A 66 -6.30 8.21 -22.07
N THR A 67 -5.04 8.50 -21.71
CA THR A 67 -3.88 8.25 -22.58
C THR A 67 -3.81 6.79 -22.98
N SER A 68 -3.97 5.86 -22.03
CA SER A 68 -3.96 4.42 -22.32
C SER A 68 -5.09 4.00 -23.26
N LEU A 69 -6.30 4.54 -23.09
CA LEU A 69 -7.44 4.26 -23.97
C LEU A 69 -7.19 4.76 -25.39
N LEU A 70 -6.67 5.98 -25.53
CA LEU A 70 -6.35 6.56 -26.84
C LEU A 70 -5.15 5.88 -27.51
N THR A 71 -4.18 5.37 -26.74
CA THR A 71 -3.12 4.53 -27.30
C THR A 71 -3.69 3.23 -27.87
N GLN A 72 -4.64 2.59 -27.16
CA GLN A 72 -5.29 1.40 -27.71
C GLN A 72 -6.03 1.72 -29.01
N ALA A 73 -6.72 2.86 -29.08
CA ALA A 73 -7.39 3.25 -30.30
C ALA A 73 -6.46 3.56 -31.47
N VAL A 74 -5.22 4.01 -31.21
CA VAL A 74 -4.19 4.11 -32.25
C VAL A 74 -3.76 2.72 -32.72
N ASN A 75 -3.55 1.78 -31.79
CA ASN A 75 -3.17 0.41 -32.12
C ASN A 75 -4.28 -0.33 -32.90
N ASP A 76 -5.54 0.00 -32.64
CA ASP A 76 -6.71 -0.50 -33.36
C ASP A 76 -6.99 0.31 -34.65
N GLU A 77 -6.08 1.22 -35.03
CA GLU A 77 -6.14 2.07 -36.23
C GLU A 77 -7.38 2.98 -36.34
N LEU A 78 -8.10 3.20 -35.23
CA LEU A 78 -9.27 4.08 -35.18
C LEU A 78 -8.90 5.57 -35.26
N ILE A 79 -7.68 5.91 -34.85
CA ILE A 79 -7.10 7.25 -34.93
C ILE A 79 -5.61 7.17 -35.28
N LEU A 80 -5.10 8.14 -36.04
CA LEU A 80 -3.72 8.14 -36.51
C LEU A 80 -2.68 8.44 -35.41
N ARG A 81 -3.07 9.19 -34.37
CA ARG A 81 -2.16 9.62 -33.30
C ARG A 81 -2.90 9.82 -31.99
N ASN A 82 -2.21 9.60 -30.88
CA ASN A 82 -2.77 9.83 -29.55
C ASN A 82 -2.75 11.33 -29.20
N PRO A 83 -3.91 12.02 -29.12
CA PRO A 83 -3.97 13.46 -28.87
C PRO A 83 -3.59 13.83 -27.42
N SER A 84 -3.50 12.86 -26.52
CA SER A 84 -3.11 13.09 -25.12
C SER A 84 -1.60 13.24 -24.91
N ASN A 85 -0.78 12.84 -25.89
CA ASN A 85 0.68 12.89 -25.75
C ASN A 85 1.22 14.31 -25.59
N SER A 86 0.49 15.32 -26.07
CA SER A 86 0.85 16.73 -25.91
C SER A 86 0.41 17.34 -24.57
N ILE A 87 -0.23 16.57 -23.68
CA ILE A 87 -0.62 17.04 -22.35
C ILE A 87 0.58 16.90 -21.43
N PRO A 88 1.08 17.99 -20.81
CA PRO A 88 2.18 17.90 -19.90
C PRO A 88 1.80 17.03 -18.69
N PRO A 89 2.71 16.16 -18.21
CA PRO A 89 2.43 15.31 -17.07
C PRO A 89 2.18 16.17 -15.83
N THR A 90 1.11 15.87 -15.09
CA THR A 90 0.85 16.53 -13.81
C THR A 90 2.02 16.26 -12.87
N ARG A 91 2.69 17.33 -12.42
CA ARG A 91 3.73 17.24 -11.40
C ARG A 91 3.07 16.84 -10.09
N VAL A 92 3.58 15.76 -9.51
CA VAL A 92 3.14 15.25 -8.21
C VAL A 92 4.37 15.28 -7.32
N THR A 93 4.33 16.11 -6.28
CA THR A 93 5.32 16.05 -5.21
C THR A 93 5.17 14.70 -4.50
N LYS A 94 6.29 13.97 -4.38
CA LYS A 94 6.29 12.75 -3.58
C LYS A 94 6.14 13.18 -2.12
N ARG A 95 5.16 12.60 -1.43
CA ARG A 95 5.04 12.79 0.02
C ARG A 95 6.26 12.14 0.68
N GLU A 96 6.90 12.88 1.57
CA GLU A 96 7.95 12.31 2.39
C GLU A 96 7.41 11.22 3.32
N ILE A 97 8.17 10.15 3.43
CA ILE A 97 7.85 9.05 4.33
C ILE A 97 8.28 9.46 5.73
N ASP A 98 7.35 9.29 6.65
CA ASP A 98 7.46 9.61 8.07
C ASP A 98 7.15 8.34 8.88
N PRO A 99 8.14 7.45 9.06
CA PRO A 99 7.99 6.25 9.85
C PRO A 99 7.90 6.62 11.34
N PHE A 100 7.24 5.76 12.10
CA PHE A 100 7.36 5.71 13.55
C PHE A 100 8.73 5.18 13.98
N SER A 101 9.26 5.68 15.09
CA SER A 101 10.31 4.98 15.84
C SER A 101 9.76 3.69 16.47
N ARG A 102 10.65 2.83 17.00
CA ARG A 102 10.23 1.61 17.70
C ARG A 102 9.40 1.96 18.94
N GLU A 103 9.84 2.95 19.70
CA GLU A 103 9.21 3.43 20.91
C GLU A 103 7.83 4.03 20.60
N GLU A 104 7.74 4.85 19.54
CA GLU A 104 6.44 5.37 19.09
C GLU A 104 5.49 4.24 18.67
N ALA A 105 5.99 3.21 17.98
CA ALA A 105 5.18 2.07 17.57
C ALA A 105 4.65 1.29 18.77
N ASP A 106 5.48 0.99 19.77
CA ASP A 106 5.07 0.25 20.96
C ASP A 106 4.09 1.05 21.83
N VAL A 107 4.32 2.36 22.01
CA VAL A 107 3.37 3.26 22.69
C VAL A 107 2.02 3.28 21.96
N LEU A 108 2.04 3.36 20.63
CA LEU A 108 0.81 3.38 19.85
C LEU A 108 0.06 2.05 19.96
N ILE A 109 0.76 0.91 19.85
CA ILE A 109 0.18 -0.43 20.00
C ILE A 109 -0.46 -0.57 21.39
N GLY A 110 0.28 -0.21 22.45
CA GLY A 110 -0.22 -0.22 23.82
C GLY A 110 -1.48 0.63 23.96
N LYS A 111 -1.47 1.84 23.38
CA LYS A 111 -2.65 2.71 23.41
C LYS A 111 -3.84 2.12 22.66
N VAL A 112 -3.64 1.41 21.55
CA VAL A 112 -4.74 0.68 20.88
C VAL A 112 -5.31 -0.40 21.80
N TYR A 113 -4.45 -1.16 22.49
CA TYR A 113 -4.90 -2.16 23.47
C TYR A 113 -5.73 -1.52 24.61
N GLU A 114 -5.34 -0.34 25.11
CA GLU A 114 -6.12 0.37 26.14
C GLU A 114 -7.49 0.86 25.66
N VAL A 115 -7.62 1.31 24.40
CA VAL A 115 -8.88 1.87 23.88
C VAL A 115 -9.78 0.83 23.22
N THR A 116 -9.38 -0.44 23.22
CA THR A 116 -10.15 -1.55 22.66
C THR A 116 -10.47 -2.57 23.75
N SER A 117 -11.66 -3.17 23.69
CA SER A 117 -12.07 -4.20 24.64
C SER A 117 -12.81 -5.34 23.94
N GLY A 118 -12.78 -6.52 24.56
CA GLY A 118 -13.41 -7.73 24.02
C GLY A 118 -12.94 -8.02 22.58
N LEU A 119 -13.89 -8.22 21.68
CA LEU A 119 -13.58 -8.53 20.27
C LEU A 119 -12.91 -7.35 19.53
N GLN A 120 -13.06 -6.11 20.02
CA GLN A 120 -12.44 -4.93 19.40
C GLN A 120 -10.91 -4.96 19.54
N SER A 121 -10.37 -5.70 20.52
CA SER A 121 -8.93 -5.90 20.69
C SER A 121 -8.27 -6.59 19.50
N ILE A 122 -9.06 -7.13 18.56
CA ILE A 122 -8.56 -7.60 17.26
C ILE A 122 -7.88 -6.50 16.45
N TYR A 123 -8.30 -5.24 16.60
CA TYR A 123 -7.65 -4.11 15.93
C TYR A 123 -6.25 -3.85 16.50
N ALA A 124 -6.06 -4.05 17.80
CA ALA A 124 -4.74 -3.95 18.41
C ALA A 124 -3.81 -5.04 17.88
N CYS A 125 -4.28 -6.29 17.84
CA CYS A 125 -3.55 -7.41 17.25
C CYS A 125 -3.20 -7.16 15.77
N PHE A 126 -4.13 -6.58 15.01
CA PHE A 126 -3.91 -6.20 13.61
C PHE A 126 -2.78 -5.17 13.45
N PHE A 127 -2.74 -4.13 14.29
CA PHE A 127 -1.68 -3.11 14.20
C PHE A 127 -0.34 -3.64 14.67
N GLU A 128 -0.30 -4.39 15.77
CA GLU A 128 0.91 -5.06 16.25
C GLU A 128 1.49 -5.96 15.15
N PHE A 129 0.67 -6.83 14.57
CA PHE A 129 1.08 -7.67 13.44
C PHE A 129 1.56 -6.85 12.23
N SER A 130 0.89 -5.73 11.92
CA SER A 130 1.27 -4.88 10.77
C SER A 130 2.63 -4.20 10.97
N PHE A 131 2.92 -3.71 12.18
CA PHE A 131 4.22 -3.11 12.51
C PHE A 131 5.38 -4.12 12.44
N TYR A 132 5.11 -5.39 12.75
CA TYR A 132 6.15 -6.42 12.86
C TYR A 132 6.22 -7.40 11.67
N THR A 133 5.42 -7.20 10.63
CA THR A 133 5.50 -7.96 9.36
C THR A 133 5.67 -7.09 8.12
N GLY A 134 5.32 -5.80 8.21
CA GLY A 134 5.32 -4.89 7.07
C GLY A 134 4.34 -5.29 5.95
N MET A 135 3.41 -6.20 6.22
CA MET A 135 2.36 -6.56 5.26
C MET A 135 1.55 -5.31 4.89
N ARG A 136 1.10 -5.22 3.62
CA ARG A 136 0.19 -4.12 3.27
C ARG A 136 -1.07 -4.27 4.13
N PRO A 137 -1.70 -3.17 4.59
CA PRO A 137 -2.92 -3.27 5.40
C PRO A 137 -4.00 -4.16 4.76
N GLY A 138 -4.21 -4.05 3.44
CA GLY A 138 -5.15 -4.90 2.72
C GLY A 138 -4.75 -6.37 2.62
N GLU A 139 -3.45 -6.69 2.68
CA GLU A 139 -2.95 -8.08 2.71
C GLU A 139 -3.17 -8.68 4.10
N ALA A 140 -2.80 -7.94 5.17
CA ALA A 140 -3.05 -8.38 6.55
C ALA A 140 -4.56 -8.54 6.82
N MET A 141 -5.40 -7.61 6.35
CA MET A 141 -6.87 -7.72 6.43
C MET A 141 -7.46 -8.92 5.69
N ALA A 142 -6.73 -9.50 4.73
CA ALA A 142 -7.18 -10.63 3.92
C ALA A 142 -6.57 -11.98 4.37
N LEU A 143 -5.71 -11.96 5.40
CA LEU A 143 -4.98 -13.12 5.89
C LEU A 143 -5.95 -14.10 6.58
N ARG A 144 -5.83 -15.38 6.24
CA ARG A 144 -6.60 -16.48 6.83
C ARG A 144 -5.77 -17.34 7.77
N TRP A 145 -6.43 -17.99 8.72
CA TRP A 145 -5.78 -18.94 9.64
C TRP A 145 -5.12 -20.11 8.90
N SER A 146 -5.72 -20.57 7.80
CA SER A 146 -5.15 -21.62 6.93
C SER A 146 -3.85 -21.21 6.21
N GLU A 147 -3.51 -19.92 6.22
CA GLU A 147 -2.32 -19.36 5.57
C GLU A 147 -1.20 -19.05 6.57
N VAL A 148 -1.43 -19.30 7.86
CA VAL A 148 -0.49 -19.03 8.93
C VAL A 148 -0.02 -20.35 9.53
N ASP A 149 1.28 -20.62 9.41
CA ASP A 149 1.94 -21.70 10.10
C ASP A 149 2.78 -21.12 11.25
N THR A 150 2.24 -21.24 12.46
CA THR A 150 2.91 -20.76 13.68
C THR A 150 4.10 -21.63 14.08
N ARG A 151 4.17 -22.90 13.64
CA ARG A 151 5.29 -23.81 13.94
C ARG A 151 6.51 -23.42 13.10
N SER A 152 6.33 -23.26 11.79
CA SER A 152 7.41 -22.79 10.91
C SER A 152 7.59 -21.27 10.91
N ARG A 153 6.77 -20.54 11.69
CA ARG A 153 6.77 -19.08 11.83
C ARG A 153 6.61 -18.36 10.49
N ARG A 154 5.65 -18.80 9.67
CA ARG A 154 5.40 -18.31 8.30
C ARG A 154 3.95 -17.89 8.10
N ALA A 155 3.76 -16.84 7.31
CA ALA A 155 2.45 -16.45 6.79
C ALA A 155 2.49 -16.32 5.26
N LYS A 156 1.56 -16.97 4.57
CA LYS A 156 1.47 -16.93 3.11
C LYS A 156 0.57 -15.79 2.64
N VAL A 157 1.13 -14.87 1.87
CA VAL A 157 0.41 -13.71 1.33
C VAL A 157 -0.06 -14.00 -0.09
N CYS A 158 -1.29 -14.47 -0.24
CA CYS A 158 -1.89 -14.78 -1.55
C CYS A 158 -3.11 -13.92 -1.92
N ARG A 159 -3.65 -13.15 -0.97
CA ARG A 159 -4.83 -12.31 -1.15
C ARG A 159 -4.57 -10.87 -0.76
N ILE A 160 -5.41 -9.99 -1.29
CA ILE A 160 -5.44 -8.60 -0.89
C ILE A 160 -6.87 -8.09 -0.89
N ARG A 161 -7.22 -7.36 0.15
CA ARG A 161 -8.46 -6.61 0.21
C ARG A 161 -8.32 -5.29 -0.51
N LEU A 162 -9.10 -5.10 -1.57
CA LEU A 162 -9.15 -3.86 -2.36
C LEU A 162 -10.59 -3.40 -2.53
N TYR A 163 -10.86 -2.13 -2.19
CA TYR A 163 -12.18 -1.50 -2.30
C TYR A 163 -13.32 -2.23 -1.56
N GLY A 164 -12.97 -2.98 -0.52
CA GLY A 164 -13.91 -3.80 0.25
C GLY A 164 -14.31 -5.10 -0.45
N LYS A 165 -13.49 -5.61 -1.36
CA LYS A 165 -13.57 -6.98 -1.88
C LYS A 165 -12.24 -7.68 -1.67
N ILE A 166 -12.29 -8.97 -1.35
CA ILE A 166 -11.10 -9.82 -1.40
C ILE A 166 -10.81 -10.13 -2.85
N LYS A 167 -9.56 -9.95 -3.25
CA LYS A 167 -9.06 -10.37 -4.54
C LYS A 167 -7.91 -11.33 -4.31
N GLU A 168 -7.94 -12.45 -5.01
CA GLU A 168 -6.75 -13.26 -5.16
C GLU A 168 -5.72 -12.48 -5.96
N ARG A 169 -4.45 -12.66 -5.63
CA ARG A 169 -3.36 -12.20 -6.50
C ARG A 169 -3.25 -13.19 -7.67
N THR A 170 -4.22 -13.15 -8.57
CA THR A 170 -4.33 -14.10 -9.67
C THR A 170 -3.13 -14.00 -10.63
N LYS A 171 -2.46 -15.14 -10.77
CA LYS A 171 -1.80 -15.68 -11.97
C LYS A 171 -0.50 -15.05 -12.50
N THR A 172 -0.05 -13.88 -12.03
CA THR A 172 1.27 -13.32 -12.46
C THR A 172 2.10 -12.62 -11.39
N LYS A 173 1.74 -12.72 -10.09
CA LYS A 173 2.56 -12.19 -8.98
C LYS A 173 2.59 -13.16 -7.81
N VAL A 174 3.60 -14.03 -7.86
CA VAL A 174 4.08 -14.98 -6.83
C VAL A 174 3.53 -14.67 -5.44
N SER A 175 2.72 -15.59 -4.90
CA SER A 175 2.41 -15.60 -3.47
C SER A 175 3.73 -15.60 -2.71
N ARG A 176 3.90 -14.68 -1.76
CA ARG A 176 5.15 -14.61 -0.98
C ARG A 176 4.91 -15.13 0.42
N GLU A 177 5.95 -15.68 1.00
CA GLU A 177 5.97 -16.02 2.42
C GLU A 177 6.57 -14.88 3.22
N VAL A 178 5.93 -14.58 4.33
CA VAL A 178 6.41 -13.62 5.32
C VAL A 178 6.86 -14.41 6.55
N LEU A 179 8.09 -14.17 6.99
CA LEU A 179 8.60 -14.76 8.23
C LEU A 179 8.11 -13.93 9.41
N LEU A 180 7.70 -14.63 10.46
CA LEU A 180 7.06 -14.05 11.63
C LEU A 180 8.06 -13.99 12.78
N ASN A 181 8.30 -12.78 13.29
CA ASN A 181 9.04 -12.60 14.54
C ASN A 181 8.14 -12.85 15.76
N ASP A 182 8.72 -12.84 16.95
CA ASP A 182 7.98 -13.17 18.18
C ASP A 182 6.83 -12.19 18.46
N ARG A 183 7.01 -10.90 18.13
CA ARG A 183 5.94 -9.88 18.28
C ARG A 183 4.75 -10.15 17.35
N ALA A 184 5.01 -10.56 16.10
CA ALA A 184 3.96 -10.96 15.17
C ALA A 184 3.27 -12.26 15.62
N LEU A 185 4.01 -13.23 16.17
CA LEU A 185 3.44 -14.45 16.75
C LEU A 185 2.56 -14.17 17.97
N GLN A 186 3.00 -13.29 18.88
CA GLN A 186 2.20 -12.84 20.04
C GLN A 186 0.88 -12.19 19.59
N ALA A 187 0.92 -11.35 18.55
CA ALA A 187 -0.28 -10.75 17.99
C ALA A 187 -1.24 -11.80 17.40
N LEU A 188 -0.70 -12.84 16.75
CA LEU A 188 -1.49 -13.95 16.22
C LEU A 188 -2.09 -14.82 17.33
N GLU A 189 -1.36 -15.09 18.39
CA GLU A 189 -1.85 -15.85 19.54
C GLU A 189 -3.05 -15.16 20.19
N LYS A 190 -2.93 -13.86 20.49
CA LYS A 190 -4.04 -13.03 20.99
C LYS A 190 -5.21 -13.02 20.00
N ALA A 191 -4.95 -12.86 18.70
CA ALA A 191 -5.99 -12.86 17.67
C ALA A 191 -6.72 -14.20 17.56
N ARG A 192 -6.02 -15.32 17.81
CA ARG A 192 -6.56 -16.68 17.73
C ARG A 192 -7.65 -16.89 18.78
N LEU A 193 -7.39 -16.45 20.01
CA LEU A 193 -8.38 -16.48 21.11
C LEU A 193 -9.65 -15.68 20.79
N LEU A 194 -9.51 -14.62 20.00
CA LEU A 194 -10.62 -13.74 19.64
C LEU A 194 -11.43 -14.27 18.45
N THR A 195 -10.78 -14.78 17.41
CA THR A 195 -11.42 -14.95 16.09
C THR A 195 -11.40 -16.37 15.52
N ALA A 196 -10.51 -17.25 15.96
CA ALA A 196 -10.31 -18.54 15.27
C ALA A 196 -11.53 -19.47 15.33
N ALA A 197 -12.34 -19.39 16.39
CA ALA A 197 -13.56 -20.18 16.52
C ALA A 197 -14.74 -19.63 15.69
N ARG A 198 -14.63 -18.42 15.13
CA ARG A 198 -15.77 -17.71 14.49
C ARG A 198 -15.50 -17.22 13.06
N SER A 199 -14.26 -17.29 12.59
CA SER A 199 -13.88 -16.79 11.27
C SER A 199 -12.64 -17.49 10.73
N ASP A 200 -12.62 -17.72 9.42
CA ASP A 200 -11.42 -18.15 8.71
C ASP A 200 -10.33 -17.05 8.65
N TYR A 201 -10.70 -15.78 8.84
CA TYR A 201 -9.78 -14.66 8.76
C TYR A 201 -9.15 -14.36 10.12
N VAL A 202 -7.86 -14.04 10.10
CA VAL A 202 -7.08 -13.73 11.31
C VAL A 202 -7.59 -12.47 12.00
N PHE A 203 -7.93 -11.43 11.21
CA PHE A 203 -8.37 -10.13 11.75
C PHE A 203 -9.81 -9.83 11.32
N ALA A 204 -10.77 -10.47 11.98
CA ALA A 204 -12.21 -10.27 11.76
C ALA A 204 -12.85 -9.51 12.95
N PRO A 205 -13.42 -8.30 12.74
CA PRO A 205 -14.09 -7.57 13.82
C PRO A 205 -15.55 -8.00 14.04
N GLU A 206 -16.14 -7.47 15.10
CA GLU A 206 -17.50 -7.75 15.59
C GLU A 206 -18.61 -7.63 14.51
N GLY A 207 -19.57 -8.57 14.57
CA GLY A 207 -20.66 -8.74 13.60
C GLY A 207 -20.64 -10.04 12.78
N SER A 208 -19.70 -10.95 13.04
CA SER A 208 -19.52 -12.25 12.36
C SER A 208 -20.59 -13.28 12.75
N GLY A 209 -21.82 -13.08 12.26
CA GLY A 209 -22.88 -14.12 12.25
C GLY A 209 -22.80 -15.03 11.01
N GLU A 210 -23.57 -16.11 11.01
CA GLU A 210 -23.52 -17.30 10.12
C GLU A 210 -23.70 -17.07 8.59
N ARG A 211 -23.79 -15.82 8.11
CA ARG A 211 -23.91 -15.51 6.67
C ARG A 211 -22.94 -14.42 6.21
N SER A 212 -21.72 -14.43 6.74
CA SER A 212 -20.92 -13.22 6.72
C SER A 212 -19.54 -13.41 6.08
N GLU A 213 -19.37 -12.82 4.90
CA GLU A 213 -18.08 -12.58 4.25
C GLU A 213 -17.26 -11.54 5.06
N LEU A 214 -16.88 -11.86 6.30
CA LEU A 214 -16.49 -10.88 7.33
C LEU A 214 -15.02 -10.86 7.71
N TYR A 215 -14.25 -10.09 6.94
CA TYR A 215 -12.98 -9.45 7.31
C TYR A 215 -13.25 -8.02 7.85
N ILE A 216 -12.22 -7.23 8.23
CA ILE A 216 -12.35 -5.79 8.53
C ILE A 216 -13.19 -5.07 7.45
N ARG A 217 -14.51 -4.90 7.68
CA ARG A 217 -15.50 -4.49 6.66
C ARG A 217 -15.27 -3.09 6.13
N SER A 218 -14.63 -2.24 6.92
CA SER A 218 -14.35 -0.87 6.54
C SER A 218 -12.99 -0.47 7.06
N GLU A 219 -12.26 0.30 6.25
CA GLU A 219 -11.15 1.09 6.78
C GLU A 219 -11.61 1.92 7.99
N THR A 220 -12.91 2.24 8.10
CA THR A 220 -13.51 3.07 9.15
C THR A 220 -13.28 2.53 10.56
N GLY A 221 -13.38 1.22 10.81
CA GLY A 221 -13.17 0.64 12.14
C GLY A 221 -11.72 0.74 12.58
N ALA A 222 -10.80 0.14 11.81
CA ALA A 222 -9.37 0.22 12.06
C ALA A 222 -8.89 1.69 12.12
N LYS A 223 -9.34 2.53 11.18
CA LYS A 223 -9.03 3.97 11.16
C LYS A 223 -9.54 4.68 12.39
N ARG A 224 -10.71 4.34 12.93
CA ARG A 224 -11.24 4.95 14.16
C ARG A 224 -10.27 4.70 15.31
N TYR A 225 -9.95 3.45 15.62
CA TYR A 225 -9.06 3.12 16.74
C TYR A 225 -7.64 3.64 16.53
N TRP A 226 -7.13 3.60 15.29
CA TRP A 226 -5.85 4.19 14.94
C TRP A 226 -5.79 5.69 15.24
N LEU A 227 -6.79 6.45 14.80
CA LEU A 227 -6.83 7.90 15.03
C LEU A 227 -7.07 8.24 16.50
N THR A 228 -7.90 7.45 17.20
CA THR A 228 -8.09 7.61 18.64
C THR A 228 -6.79 7.39 19.40
N ALA A 229 -6.06 6.30 19.09
CA ALA A 229 -4.80 5.98 19.73
C ALA A 229 -3.74 7.06 19.44
N LEU A 230 -3.59 7.52 18.19
CA LEU A 230 -2.68 8.62 17.86
C LEU A 230 -2.97 9.89 18.66
N ARG A 231 -4.25 10.30 18.76
CA ARG A 231 -4.64 11.47 19.55
C ARG A 231 -4.33 11.30 21.03
N LYS A 232 -4.67 10.15 21.61
CA LYS A 232 -4.42 9.87 23.04
C LYS A 232 -2.93 9.73 23.36
N SER A 233 -2.10 9.33 22.41
CA SER A 233 -0.65 9.27 22.56
C SER A 233 0.04 10.62 22.28
N GLY A 234 -0.70 11.68 21.95
CA GLY A 234 -0.12 12.99 21.59
C GLY A 234 0.71 12.97 20.30
N MET A 235 0.55 11.94 19.46
CA MET A 235 1.35 11.75 18.26
C MET A 235 0.73 12.47 17.07
N ARG A 236 1.59 13.00 16.20
CA ARG A 236 1.17 13.59 14.92
C ARG A 236 0.48 12.55 14.03
N TYR A 237 -0.36 13.04 13.12
CA TYR A 237 -1.10 12.19 12.20
C TYR A 237 -0.17 11.40 11.27
N ARG A 238 -0.30 10.07 11.31
CA ARG A 238 0.26 9.14 10.32
C ARG A 238 -0.83 8.16 9.86
N ARG A 239 -0.67 7.57 8.69
CA ARG A 239 -1.64 6.62 8.11
C ARG A 239 -1.37 5.22 8.65
N MET A 240 -2.38 4.36 8.65
CA MET A 240 -2.20 2.93 8.94
C MET A 240 -1.20 2.26 7.99
N TYR A 241 -1.11 2.72 6.73
CA TYR A 241 -0.13 2.22 5.77
C TYR A 241 1.32 2.51 6.21
N ASP A 242 1.54 3.50 7.06
CA ASP A 242 2.87 3.88 7.51
C ASP A 242 3.46 2.83 8.48
N THR A 243 2.68 1.90 9.02
CA THR A 243 3.19 0.69 9.73
C THR A 243 4.17 -0.11 8.87
N ARG A 244 3.89 -0.22 7.56
CA ARG A 244 4.78 -0.87 6.60
C ARG A 244 6.05 -0.07 6.35
N HIS A 245 5.93 1.26 6.30
CA HIS A 245 7.10 2.13 6.17
C HIS A 245 8.00 1.98 7.41
N THR A 246 7.41 1.99 8.61
CA THR A 246 8.09 1.72 9.88
C THR A 246 8.79 0.37 9.90
N TYR A 247 8.12 -0.71 9.51
CA TYR A 247 8.77 -2.02 9.45
C TYR A 247 10.01 -2.00 8.53
N ALA A 248 9.87 -1.42 7.34
CA ALA A 248 10.98 -1.34 6.38
C ALA A 248 12.17 -0.54 6.95
N THR A 249 11.92 0.61 7.58
CA THR A 249 12.97 1.45 8.15
C THR A 249 13.59 0.80 9.37
N MET A 250 12.80 0.22 10.28
CA MET A 250 13.33 -0.53 11.42
C MET A 250 14.23 -1.69 10.97
N CYS A 251 13.85 -2.41 9.92
CA CYS A 251 14.68 -3.49 9.40
C CYS A 251 16.00 -2.99 8.84
N LEU A 252 15.95 -1.93 8.02
CA LEU A 252 17.14 -1.33 7.41
C LEU A 252 18.08 -0.74 8.47
N MET A 253 17.55 -0.01 9.44
CA MET A 253 18.32 0.55 10.56
C MET A 253 18.93 -0.53 11.45
N SER A 254 18.35 -1.74 11.49
CA SER A 254 18.92 -2.88 12.22
C SER A 254 19.98 -3.64 11.41
N GLY A 255 20.38 -3.13 10.23
CA GLY A 255 21.39 -3.77 9.38
C GLY A 255 20.91 -5.04 8.65
N MET A 256 19.59 -5.30 8.57
CA MET A 256 19.09 -6.48 7.85
C MET A 256 19.38 -6.37 6.34
N ASN A 257 19.65 -7.52 5.72
CA ASN A 257 19.91 -7.63 4.29
C ASN A 257 18.74 -7.02 3.46
N PRO A 258 19.00 -5.98 2.62
CA PRO A 258 17.97 -5.35 1.79
C PRO A 258 17.21 -6.32 0.87
N ALA A 259 17.86 -7.37 0.36
CA ALA A 259 17.22 -8.40 -0.46
C ALA A 259 16.17 -9.19 0.33
N PHE A 260 16.49 -9.53 1.59
CA PHE A 260 15.56 -10.19 2.49
C PHE A 260 14.34 -9.29 2.80
N ILE A 261 14.58 -8.02 3.15
CA ILE A 261 13.50 -7.06 3.47
C ILE A 261 12.58 -6.87 2.25
N ALA A 262 13.15 -6.73 1.05
CA ALA A 262 12.41 -6.58 -0.19
C ALA A 262 11.53 -7.82 -0.48
N ALA A 263 12.05 -9.03 -0.21
CA ALA A 263 11.29 -10.28 -0.32
C ALA A 263 10.11 -10.33 0.66
N GLN A 264 10.35 -10.04 1.95
CA GLN A 264 9.30 -9.95 2.99
C GLN A 264 8.18 -8.97 2.59
N LEU A 265 8.58 -7.79 2.11
CA LEU A 265 7.65 -6.74 1.73
C LEU A 265 6.98 -6.99 0.36
N GLY A 266 7.56 -7.81 -0.50
CA GLY A 266 7.01 -8.11 -1.83
C GLY A 266 7.16 -6.97 -2.83
N HIS A 267 8.37 -6.44 -2.96
CA HIS A 267 8.80 -5.52 -4.02
C HIS A 267 10.29 -5.70 -4.33
N SER A 268 10.81 -5.02 -5.34
CA SER A 268 12.24 -5.07 -5.67
C SER A 268 13.08 -4.30 -4.64
N VAL A 269 14.36 -4.69 -4.54
CA VAL A 269 15.38 -3.99 -3.75
C VAL A 269 15.53 -2.54 -4.21
N GLN A 270 15.44 -2.29 -5.52
CA GLN A 270 15.46 -0.92 -6.06
C GLN A 270 14.32 -0.08 -5.46
N VAL A 271 13.09 -0.62 -5.36
CA VAL A 271 11.97 0.09 -4.73
C VAL A 271 12.22 0.30 -3.24
N LEU A 272 12.84 -0.66 -2.54
CA LEU A 272 13.21 -0.51 -1.14
C LEU A 272 14.19 0.65 -0.93
N LEU A 273 15.35 0.60 -1.59
CA LEU A 273 16.42 1.58 -1.38
C LEU A 273 16.02 2.97 -1.88
N SER A 274 15.36 3.07 -3.04
CA SER A 274 14.87 4.38 -3.54
C SER A 274 13.83 5.04 -2.63
N THR A 275 13.21 4.26 -1.73
CA THR A 275 12.17 4.73 -0.82
C THR A 275 12.71 5.00 0.58
N TYR A 276 13.65 4.17 1.06
CA TYR A 276 14.05 4.16 2.48
C TYR A 276 15.55 4.36 2.72
N ALA A 277 16.40 4.47 1.69
CA ALA A 277 17.86 4.59 1.90
C ALA A 277 18.24 5.78 2.79
N LYS A 278 17.44 6.86 2.80
CA LYS A 278 17.65 8.01 3.69
C LYS A 278 17.64 7.69 5.20
N TRP A 279 17.10 6.53 5.58
CA TRP A 279 17.02 6.06 6.97
C TRP A 279 18.14 5.08 7.32
N ILE A 280 19.02 4.74 6.37
CA ILE A 280 20.20 3.90 6.61
C ILE A 280 21.34 4.75 7.20
N SER A 281 21.35 6.06 6.92
CA SER A 281 22.33 7.01 7.43
C SER A 281 22.31 7.04 8.95
N SER A 282 23.34 6.42 9.54
CA SER A 282 23.66 6.46 10.95
C SER A 282 24.24 7.83 11.30
N PRO A 283 24.17 8.29 12.56
CA PRO A 283 25.02 9.39 13.06
C PRO A 283 26.55 9.13 12.89
N SER A 284 26.95 7.95 12.41
CA SER A 284 28.33 7.57 12.12
C SER A 284 28.52 7.18 10.65
N ASP A 285 28.29 8.11 9.72
CA ASP A 285 28.78 7.95 8.34
C ASP A 285 30.31 7.69 8.33
N PHE A 286 31.03 8.14 9.38
CA PHE A 286 32.42 7.78 9.63
C PHE A 286 32.66 6.29 9.87
N ALA A 287 31.75 5.56 10.54
CA ALA A 287 31.90 4.12 10.73
C ALA A 287 31.77 3.33 9.41
N GLU A 288 31.13 3.91 8.39
CA GLU A 288 31.14 3.36 7.02
C GLU A 288 32.47 3.65 6.32
N LEU A 289 33.11 4.79 6.60
CA LEU A 289 34.46 5.11 6.13
C LEU A 289 35.52 4.24 6.80
N ASP A 290 35.39 3.95 8.10
CA ASP A 290 36.32 3.11 8.86
C ASP A 290 36.45 1.69 8.27
N LYS A 291 35.46 1.23 7.50
CA LYS A 291 35.53 -0.05 6.77
C LYS A 291 36.56 -0.04 5.63
N LEU A 292 36.93 1.13 5.11
CA LEU A 292 38.01 1.28 4.12
C LEU A 292 39.38 1.11 4.77
N ASP A 293 39.50 1.46 6.05
CA ASP A 293 40.75 1.45 6.82
C ASP A 293 41.04 0.10 7.50
N LEU A 294 40.14 -0.88 7.37
CA LEU A 294 40.40 -2.25 7.81
C LEU A 294 41.61 -2.82 7.03
N PRO A 295 42.65 -3.31 7.72
CA PRO A 295 43.81 -3.87 7.04
C PRO A 295 43.34 -5.02 6.16
N LYS A 296 43.58 -4.88 4.85
CA LYS A 296 43.44 -5.97 3.89
C LYS A 296 44.34 -7.10 4.38
N ASN A 297 43.76 -8.11 5.04
CA ASN A 297 44.36 -9.43 5.17
C ASN A 297 44.59 -9.96 3.75
N GLY A 298 45.72 -9.61 3.13
CA GLY A 298 45.96 -9.96 1.73
C GLY A 298 47.08 -9.23 0.97
N THR A 299 47.78 -8.25 1.53
CA THR A 299 48.99 -7.73 0.86
C THR A 299 50.10 -7.51 1.86
N LYS A 300 50.90 -8.55 2.11
CA LYS A 300 52.30 -8.35 2.48
C LYS A 300 52.94 -7.59 1.32
N LEU A 301 53.27 -6.31 1.54
CA LEU A 301 54.21 -5.60 0.68
C LEU A 301 55.53 -6.38 0.74
N VAL A 302 55.86 -7.07 -0.36
CA VAL A 302 57.22 -7.60 -0.57
C VAL A 302 58.08 -6.38 -0.86
N LEU A 303 58.67 -5.81 0.19
CA LEU A 303 59.74 -4.83 0.10
C LEU A 303 60.97 -5.37 0.83
N GLU A 304 61.45 -6.54 0.39
CA GLU A 304 62.83 -6.96 0.62
C GLU A 304 63.35 -7.62 -0.64
N SER A 305 63.97 -6.81 -1.49
CA SER A 305 65.00 -7.25 -2.42
C SER A 305 65.72 -6.03 -2.99
N ARG A 306 66.67 -5.49 -2.22
CA ARG A 306 68.00 -5.03 -2.66
C ARG A 306 68.82 -4.55 -1.47
#